data_AF-A0A7S0FK96-F1
#
_entry.id   AF-A0A7S0FK96-F1
#
_cell.length_a   1.000
_cell.length_b   1.000
_cell.length_c   1.000
_cell.angle_alpha   90.00
_cell.angle_beta   90.00
_cell.angle_gamma   90.00
#
_symmetry.space_group_name_H-M   'P 1'
#
loop_
_entity.id
_entity.type
_entity.pdbx_description
1 polymer ?
#
loop_
_entity_poly.entity_id
_entity_poly.type
_entity_poly.pdbx_seq_one_letter_code
_entity_poly.pdbx_strand_id
1 'polypeptide(L)'
;RVCLRPRAIRTDSVGTWKLLMKVIIWGSALTNCLIFCFTSRQMYQWMPDAFSYDETTGHKSFVAGKGWIVVLTMFGIERALLVAGILITLIVPSVPEDVAQLEERRQFVREKTSQKIRSSSFLKKKMDEGSMGSIGSIVTFGKDA
;
A
#
# COMPACT_ATOMS: atom_id res chain seq x y z
N ARG A 1 -34.66 -12.41 -12.55
CA ARG A 1 -33.24 -12.69 -12.20
C ARG A 1 -32.39 -12.11 -13.32
N VAL A 2 -31.65 -11.02 -13.08
CA VAL A 2 -31.05 -10.20 -14.14
C VAL A 2 -29.63 -10.67 -14.53
N CYS A 3 -28.91 -11.34 -13.62
CA CYS A 3 -27.55 -11.80 -13.89
C CYS A 3 -27.38 -13.30 -13.62
N LEU A 4 -26.61 -13.97 -14.48
CA LEU A 4 -26.09 -15.33 -14.29
C LEU A 4 -25.02 -15.36 -13.18
N ARG A 5 -24.82 -16.52 -12.55
CA ARG A 5 -23.83 -16.67 -11.46
C ARG A 5 -22.40 -16.48 -12.02
N PRO A 6 -21.63 -15.51 -11.52
CA PRO A 6 -20.26 -15.29 -11.97
C PRO A 6 -19.32 -16.40 -11.46
N ARG A 7 -18.22 -16.63 -12.18
CA ARG A 7 -17.15 -17.53 -11.75
C ARG A 7 -16.35 -16.87 -10.62
N ALA A 8 -16.01 -17.65 -9.59
CA ALA A 8 -15.19 -17.17 -8.49
C ALA A 8 -13.75 -16.95 -8.95
N ILE A 9 -13.26 -15.72 -8.82
CA ILE A 9 -11.87 -15.34 -9.06
C ILE A 9 -11.28 -14.94 -7.70
N ARG A 10 -10.10 -15.47 -7.35
CA ARG A 10 -9.38 -15.06 -6.14
C ARG A 10 -8.54 -13.83 -6.47
N THR A 11 -8.73 -12.78 -5.68
CA THR A 11 -7.97 -11.53 -5.79
C THR A 11 -7.63 -11.06 -4.39
N ASP A 12 -6.38 -10.66 -4.16
CA ASP A 12 -5.88 -10.27 -2.84
C ASP A 12 -6.12 -8.78 -2.52
N SER A 13 -6.48 -7.97 -3.51
CA SER A 13 -6.80 -6.54 -3.31
C SER A 13 -7.81 -6.02 -4.33
N VAL A 14 -8.36 -4.83 -4.06
CA VAL A 14 -9.27 -4.11 -4.98
C VAL A 14 -8.52 -3.60 -6.24
N GLY A 15 -7.20 -3.76 -6.32
CA GLY A 15 -6.39 -3.39 -7.48
C GLY A 15 -6.33 -1.89 -7.70
N THR A 16 -6.51 -1.45 -8.94
CA THR A 16 -6.39 -0.05 -9.39
C THR A 16 -7.30 0.91 -8.63
N TRP A 17 -8.45 0.45 -8.12
CA TRP A 17 -9.36 1.26 -7.31
C TRP A 17 -8.70 1.81 -6.04
N LYS A 18 -7.76 1.07 -5.44
CA LYS A 18 -7.00 1.55 -4.28
C LYS A 18 -6.12 2.75 -4.65
N LEU A 19 -5.51 2.73 -5.84
CA LEU A 19 -4.72 3.84 -6.34
C LEU A 19 -5.61 5.05 -6.64
N LEU A 20 -6.75 4.82 -7.30
CA LEU A 20 -7.71 5.87 -7.64
C LEU A 20 -8.23 6.57 -6.37
N MET A 21 -8.61 5.82 -5.34
CA MET A 21 -9.03 6.40 -4.05
C MET A 21 -7.92 7.20 -3.39
N LYS A 22 -6.65 6.72 -3.44
CA LYS A 22 -5.52 7.50 -2.92
C LYS A 22 -5.38 8.84 -3.64
N VAL A 23 -5.45 8.85 -4.97
CA VAL A 23 -5.36 10.09 -5.76
C VAL A 23 -6.50 11.05 -5.42
N ILE A 24 -7.73 10.55 -5.26
CA ILE A 24 -8.88 11.37 -4.86
C ILE A 24 -8.68 11.98 -3.47
N ILE A 25 -8.15 11.22 -2.51
CA ILE A 25 -7.89 11.73 -1.15
C ILE A 25 -6.84 12.84 -1.16
N TRP A 26 -5.73 12.66 -1.87
CA TRP A 26 -4.71 13.72 -1.99
C TRP A 26 -5.22 14.92 -2.79
N GLY A 27 -5.98 14.67 -3.86
CA GLY A 27 -6.58 15.72 -4.68
C GLY A 27 -7.65 16.52 -3.96
N SER A 28 -8.40 15.92 -3.03
CA SER A 28 -9.41 16.64 -2.23
C SER A 28 -8.76 17.58 -1.22
N ALA A 29 -7.65 17.18 -0.60
CA ALA A 29 -6.87 18.06 0.28
C ALA A 29 -6.35 19.29 -0.48
N LEU A 30 -5.83 19.10 -1.69
CA LEU A 30 -5.37 20.18 -2.56
C LEU A 30 -6.52 21.11 -2.97
N THR A 31 -7.64 20.54 -3.42
CA THR A 31 -8.83 21.32 -3.81
C THR A 31 -9.37 22.13 -2.63
N ASN A 32 -9.40 21.57 -1.42
CA ASN A 32 -9.82 22.27 -0.22
C ASN A 32 -8.90 23.45 0.12
N CYS A 33 -7.59 23.31 -0.08
CA CYS A 33 -6.65 24.42 0.07
C CYS A 33 -6.91 25.53 -0.95
N LEU A 34 -7.19 25.18 -2.21
CA LEU A 34 -7.51 26.15 -3.26
C LEU A 34 -8.82 26.88 -2.99
N ILE A 35 -9.87 26.18 -2.54
CA ILE A 35 -11.15 26.81 -2.17
C ILE A 35 -10.95 27.77 -1.00
N PHE A 36 -10.19 27.36 0.03
CA PHE A 36 -9.87 28.26 1.14
C PHE A 36 -9.12 29.51 0.66
N CYS A 37 -8.12 29.33 -0.21
CA CYS A 37 -7.31 30.44 -0.73
C CYS A 37 -8.13 31.40 -1.62
N PHE A 38 -8.91 30.90 -2.57
CA PHE A 38 -9.56 31.76 -3.56
C PHE A 38 -10.97 32.21 -3.16
N THR A 39 -11.67 31.44 -2.35
CA THR A 39 -13.08 31.69 -2.02
C THR A 39 -13.25 32.24 -0.60
N SER A 40 -12.34 31.93 0.34
CA SER A 40 -12.56 32.29 1.73
C SER A 40 -12.27 33.77 2.01
N ARG A 41 -13.29 34.49 2.47
CA ARG A 41 -13.15 35.83 3.08
C ARG A 41 -12.28 35.83 4.34
N GLN A 42 -11.94 34.65 4.88
CA GLN A 42 -11.08 34.51 6.06
C GLN A 42 -9.62 34.89 5.76
N MET A 43 -9.14 34.66 4.53
CA MET A 43 -7.78 35.05 4.17
C MET A 43 -7.59 36.57 4.15
N TYR A 44 -8.66 37.32 3.84
CA TYR A 44 -8.70 38.77 3.96
C TYR A 44 -8.59 39.25 5.42
N GLN A 45 -9.16 38.52 6.38
CA GLN A 45 -9.03 38.85 7.81
C GLN A 45 -7.62 38.56 8.33
N TRP A 46 -6.98 37.50 7.80
CA TRP A 46 -5.65 37.10 8.25
C TRP A 46 -4.53 37.95 7.63
N MET A 47 -4.75 38.48 6.42
CA MET A 47 -3.77 39.33 5.71
C MET A 47 -4.44 40.57 5.09
N PRO A 48 -4.90 41.54 5.90
CA PRO A 48 -5.54 42.75 5.39
C PRO A 48 -4.59 43.55 4.48
N ASP A 49 -3.28 43.54 4.74
CA ASP A 49 -2.26 44.27 3.99
C ASP A 49 -2.06 43.79 2.55
N ALA A 50 -2.56 42.61 2.19
CA ALA A 50 -2.47 42.04 0.85
C ALA A 50 -3.63 42.46 -0.08
N PHE A 51 -4.66 43.11 0.47
CA PHE A 51 -5.88 43.46 -0.24
C PHE A 51 -6.19 44.95 -0.11
N SER A 52 -6.41 45.63 -1.24
CA SER A 52 -6.90 47.01 -1.24
C SER A 52 -8.42 47.02 -1.18
N TYR A 53 -8.96 47.81 -0.27
CA TYR A 53 -10.37 48.13 -0.27
C TYR A 53 -10.60 49.34 -1.17
N ASP A 54 -11.34 49.17 -2.26
CA ASP A 54 -11.79 50.29 -3.07
C ASP A 54 -13.12 50.79 -2.52
N GLU A 55 -13.10 51.93 -1.82
CA GLU A 55 -14.27 52.55 -1.20
C GLU A 55 -15.33 52.96 -2.23
N THR A 56 -14.97 53.10 -3.51
CA THR A 56 -15.88 53.57 -4.56
C THR A 56 -16.74 52.46 -5.17
N THR A 57 -16.22 51.24 -5.26
CA THR A 57 -16.92 50.07 -5.81
C THR A 57 -17.31 49.04 -4.75
N GLY A 58 -16.82 49.18 -3.52
CA GLY A 58 -17.01 48.19 -2.45
C GLY A 58 -16.37 46.84 -2.76
N HIS A 59 -15.56 46.75 -3.81
CA HIS A 59 -14.86 45.56 -4.25
C HIS A 59 -13.44 45.52 -3.67
N LYS A 60 -13.05 44.33 -3.21
CA LYS A 60 -11.73 44.05 -2.64
C LYS A 60 -10.88 43.41 -3.72
N SER A 61 -9.89 44.13 -4.19
CA SER A 61 -8.93 43.67 -5.20
C SER A 61 -7.59 43.35 -4.55
N PHE A 62 -6.81 42.46 -5.16
CA PHE A 62 -5.44 42.22 -4.75
C PHE A 62 -4.60 43.47 -4.98
N VAL A 63 -3.81 43.87 -3.97
CA VAL A 63 -2.83 44.94 -4.16
C VAL A 63 -1.78 44.46 -5.16
N ALA A 64 -1.55 45.26 -6.21
CA ALA A 64 -0.50 44.97 -7.20
C ALA A 64 0.84 44.76 -6.48
N GLY A 65 1.45 43.59 -6.69
CA GLY A 65 2.76 43.24 -6.13
C GLY A 65 2.76 42.54 -4.76
N LYS A 66 1.62 42.39 -4.06
CA LYS A 66 1.55 41.66 -2.77
C LYS A 66 0.90 40.27 -2.83
N GLY A 67 0.44 39.85 -4.01
CA GLY A 67 -0.17 38.53 -4.21
C GLY A 67 0.76 37.35 -3.92
N TRP A 68 2.09 37.54 -3.95
CA TRP A 68 3.06 36.47 -3.68
C TRP A 68 3.00 35.95 -2.23
N ILE A 69 2.66 36.81 -1.26
CA ILE A 69 2.55 36.43 0.16
C ILE A 69 1.37 35.46 0.36
N VAL A 70 0.26 35.73 -0.33
CA VAL A 70 -0.92 34.87 -0.34
C VAL A 70 -0.59 33.49 -0.92
N VAL A 71 0.10 33.47 -2.06
CA VAL A 71 0.53 32.22 -2.70
C VAL A 71 1.49 31.42 -1.80
N LEU A 72 2.43 32.09 -1.13
CA LEU A 72 3.38 31.45 -0.22
C LEU A 72 2.67 30.85 1.00
N THR A 73 1.67 31.55 1.54
CA THR A 73 0.85 31.05 2.65
C THR A 73 0.02 29.84 2.24
N MET A 74 -0.58 29.88 1.04
CA MET A 74 -1.30 28.74 0.47
C MET A 74 -0.39 27.52 0.31
N PHE A 75 0.81 27.71 -0.24
CA PHE A 75 1.80 26.64 -0.36
C PHE A 75 2.23 26.10 1.02
N GLY A 76 2.38 26.98 2.01
CA GLY A 76 2.70 26.59 3.39
C GLY A 76 1.63 25.69 4.01
N ILE A 77 0.35 26.07 3.89
CA ILE A 77 -0.79 25.29 4.41
C ILE A 77 -0.93 23.96 3.66
N GLU A 78 -0.76 23.98 2.33
CA GLU A 78 -0.75 22.77 1.50
C GLU A 78 0.32 21.79 2.00
N ARG A 79 1.57 22.25 2.15
CA ARG A 79 2.69 21.41 2.60
C ARG A 79 2.47 20.90 4.02
N ALA A 80 1.89 21.71 4.91
CA ALA A 80 1.56 21.27 6.26
C ALA A 80 0.51 20.14 6.27
N LEU A 81 -0.53 20.24 5.45
CA LEU A 81 -1.53 19.17 5.30
C LEU A 81 -0.95 17.91 4.67
N LEU A 82 -0.04 18.07 3.69
CA LEU A 82 0.66 16.94 3.11
C LEU A 82 1.50 16.20 4.15
N VAL A 83 2.27 16.94 4.94
CA VAL A 83 3.09 16.39 6.03
C VAL A 83 2.21 15.70 7.08
N ALA A 84 1.09 16.30 7.48
CA ALA A 84 0.14 15.68 8.41
C ALA A 84 -0.42 14.35 7.86
N GLY A 85 -0.78 14.31 6.58
CA GLY A 85 -1.23 13.10 5.90
C GLY A 85 -0.15 12.00 5.90
N ILE A 86 1.10 12.36 5.60
CA ILE A 86 2.23 11.42 5.67
C ILE A 86 2.41 10.92 7.11
N LEU A 87 2.36 11.80 8.10
CA LEU A 87 2.50 11.44 9.51
C LEU A 87 1.45 10.40 9.94
N ILE A 88 0.20 10.60 9.56
CA ILE A 88 -0.89 9.65 9.85
C ILE A 88 -0.59 8.30 9.18
N THR A 89 -0.11 8.28 7.94
CA THR A 89 0.25 7.02 7.26
C THR A 89 1.47 6.32 7.87
N LEU A 90 2.31 7.03 8.60
CA LEU A 90 3.43 6.44 9.36
C LEU A 90 2.97 5.91 10.73
N ILE A 91 2.04 6.60 11.38
CA ILE A 91 1.50 6.19 12.69
C ILE A 91 0.61 4.95 12.54
N VAL A 92 -0.17 4.85 11.47
CA VAL A 92 -1.10 3.74 11.25
C VAL A 92 -0.38 2.60 10.53
N PRO A 93 -0.11 1.45 11.20
CA PRO A 93 0.52 0.32 10.54
C PRO A 93 -0.37 -0.22 9.43
N SER A 94 0.21 -0.45 8.25
CA SER A 94 -0.52 -0.91 7.07
C SER A 94 -0.98 -2.37 7.14
N VAL A 95 -0.43 -3.14 8.09
CA VAL A 95 -0.79 -4.52 8.38
C VAL A 95 -1.02 -4.63 9.88
N PRO A 96 -2.18 -5.13 10.34
CA PRO A 96 -2.42 -5.36 11.76
C PRO A 96 -1.50 -6.47 12.28
N GLU A 97 -1.06 -6.36 13.53
CA GLU A 97 -0.11 -7.29 14.17
C GLU A 97 -0.61 -8.74 14.13
N ASP A 98 -1.92 -8.96 14.30
CA ASP A 98 -2.53 -10.29 14.24
C ASP A 98 -2.28 -10.99 12.90
N VAL A 99 -2.33 -10.25 11.78
CA VAL A 99 -2.10 -10.81 10.45
C VAL A 99 -0.61 -11.09 10.24
N ALA A 100 0.27 -10.21 10.71
CA ALA A 100 1.71 -10.42 10.63
C ALA A 100 2.14 -11.69 11.39
N GLN A 101 1.64 -11.90 12.60
CA GLN A 101 1.92 -13.10 13.40
C GLN A 101 1.38 -14.37 12.74
N LEU A 102 0.18 -14.31 12.15
CA LEU A 102 -0.39 -15.44 11.43
C LEU A 102 0.41 -15.78 10.17
N GLU A 103 0.96 -14.78 9.49
CA GLU A 103 1.79 -14.97 8.32
C GLU A 103 3.13 -15.61 8.67
N GLU A 104 3.78 -15.16 9.74
CA GLU A 104 5.01 -15.76 10.28
C GLU A 104 4.78 -17.24 10.65
N ARG A 105 3.69 -17.54 11.36
CA ARG A 105 3.30 -18.94 11.67
C ARG A 105 3.12 -19.78 10.41
N ARG A 106 2.50 -19.22 9.37
CA ARG A 106 2.31 -19.93 8.08
C ARG A 106 3.63 -20.18 7.37
N GLN A 107 4.55 -19.22 7.37
CA GLN A 107 5.88 -19.38 6.79
C GLN A 107 6.68 -20.47 7.51
N PHE A 108 6.68 -20.45 8.84
CA PHE A 108 7.33 -21.46 9.66
C PHE A 108 6.81 -22.88 9.40
N VAL A 109 5.49 -23.05 9.29
CA VAL A 109 4.88 -24.35 8.96
C VAL A 109 5.27 -24.82 7.55
N ARG A 110 5.33 -23.90 6.58
CA ARG A 110 5.78 -24.22 5.21
C ARG A 110 7.23 -24.72 5.20
N GLU A 111 8.13 -24.07 5.92
CA GLU A 111 9.54 -24.47 6.01
C GLU A 111 9.72 -25.86 6.63
N LYS A 112 9.02 -26.14 7.74
CA LYS A 112 9.06 -27.47 8.37
C LYS A 112 8.49 -28.56 7.46
N THR A 113 7.47 -28.24 6.67
CA THR A 113 6.88 -29.20 5.72
C THR A 113 7.87 -29.50 4.59
N SER A 114 8.52 -28.48 4.03
CA SER A 114 9.55 -28.64 2.99
C SER A 114 10.75 -29.46 3.48
N GLN A 115 11.20 -29.26 4.71
CA GLN A 115 12.28 -30.07 5.30
C GLN A 115 11.88 -31.53 5.46
N LYS A 116 10.67 -31.81 5.97
CA LYS A 116 10.15 -33.18 6.11
C LYS A 116 10.06 -33.90 4.76
N ILE A 117 9.61 -33.21 3.72
CA ILE A 117 9.54 -33.76 2.35
C ILE A 117 10.95 -34.05 1.81
N ARG A 118 11.93 -33.16 2.07
CA ARG A 118 13.31 -33.36 1.64
C ARG A 118 14.00 -34.52 2.37
N SER A 119 13.75 -34.69 3.67
CA SER A 119 14.31 -35.81 4.43
C SER A 119 13.65 -37.15 4.05
N SER A 120 12.33 -37.16 3.80
CA SER A 120 11.63 -38.37 3.41
C SER A 120 11.99 -38.83 1.99
N SER A 121 12.21 -37.90 1.06
CA SER A 121 12.68 -38.23 -0.29
C SER A 121 14.11 -38.79 -0.29
N PHE A 122 14.99 -38.26 0.56
CA PHE A 122 16.35 -38.79 0.72
C PHE A 122 16.37 -40.21 1.30
N LEU A 123 15.53 -40.48 2.31
CA LEU A 123 15.40 -41.82 2.89
C LEU A 123 14.83 -42.82 1.89
N LYS A 124 13.81 -42.42 1.12
CA LYS A 124 13.25 -43.26 0.05
C LYS A 124 14.29 -43.63 -1.00
N LYS A 125 15.10 -42.65 -1.44
CA LYS A 125 16.20 -42.89 -2.39
C LYS A 125 17.22 -43.91 -1.86
N LYS A 126 17.61 -43.80 -0.58
CA LYS A 126 18.51 -44.78 0.07
C LYS A 126 17.91 -46.19 0.12
N MET A 127 16.60 -46.31 0.39
CA MET A 127 15.92 -47.61 0.37
C MET A 127 15.90 -48.21 -1.03
N ASP A 128 15.64 -47.41 -2.07
CA ASP A 128 15.59 -47.87 -3.45
C ASP A 128 16.99 -48.32 -3.95
N GLU A 129 18.05 -47.56 -3.62
CA GLU A 129 19.45 -47.92 -3.91
C GLU A 129 19.90 -49.18 -3.15
N GLY A 130 19.50 -49.31 -1.87
CA GLY A 130 19.76 -50.51 -1.07
C GLY A 130 19.02 -51.75 -1.56
N SER A 131 17.79 -51.60 -2.06
CA SER A 131 17.01 -52.69 -2.63
C SER A 131 17.59 -53.16 -3.97
N MET A 132 18.12 -52.26 -4.81
CA MET A 132 18.81 -52.64 -6.05
C MET A 132 20.15 -53.35 -5.77
N GLY A 133 20.91 -52.91 -4.76
CA GLY A 133 22.15 -53.59 -4.34
C GLY A 133 21.91 -55.01 -3.84
N SER A 134 20.84 -55.23 -3.07
CA SER A 134 20.49 -56.57 -2.55
C SER A 134 19.96 -57.52 -3.63
N ILE A 135 19.30 -57.01 -4.69
CA ILE A 135 18.87 -57.84 -5.82
C ILE A 135 20.07 -58.19 -6.72
N GLY A 136 21.01 -57.25 -6.92
CA GLY A 136 22.24 -57.50 -7.68
C GLY A 136 23.15 -58.56 -7.05
N SER A 137 23.23 -58.61 -5.72
CA SER A 137 24.02 -59.63 -4.99
C SER A 137 23.34 -61.01 -4.96
N ILE A 138 22.00 -61.07 -4.97
CA ILE A 138 21.25 -62.34 -5.03
C ILE A 138 21.31 -62.94 -6.45
N VAL A 139 21.25 -62.12 -7.50
CA VAL A 139 21.30 -62.60 -8.90
C VAL A 139 22.70 -63.08 -9.30
N THR A 140 23.77 -62.56 -8.70
CA THR A 140 25.14 -63.04 -8.95
C THR A 140 25.46 -64.36 -8.24
N PHE A 141 24.87 -64.63 -7.07
CA PHE A 141 25.06 -65.91 -6.36
C PHE A 141 24.26 -67.10 -6.93
N GLY A 142 23.29 -66.85 -7.82
CA GLY A 142 22.47 -67.89 -8.44
C GLY A 142 22.97 -68.39 -9.80
N LYS A 143 24.11 -67.91 -10.29
CA LYS A 143 24.65 -68.29 -11.61
C LYS A 143 25.83 -69.27 -11.56
N ASP A 144 26.28 -69.61 -10.34
CA ASP A 144 27.47 -70.44 -10.10
C ASP A 144 27.14 -71.77 -9.37
N ALA A 145 25.89 -72.24 -9.43
CA ALA A 145 25.47 -73.55 -8.93
C ALA A 145 24.87 -74.42 -10.03
#